data_AF-A0A957Y7C4-F1
#
_entry.id   AF-A0A957Y7C4-F1
#
_cell.length_a   1.000
_cell.length_b   1.000
_cell.length_c   1.000
_cell.angle_alpha   90.00
_cell.angle_beta   90.00
_cell.angle_gamma   90.00
#
_symmetry.space_group_name_H-M   'P 1'
#
loop_
_entity.id
_entity.type
_entity.pdbx_description
1 polymer ?
#
loop_
_entity_poly.entity_id
_entity_poly.type
_entity_poly.pdbx_seq_one_letter_code
_entity_poly.pdbx_strand_id
1 'polypeptide(L)'
;VTFLVDSIVVTATQAVTVAAAGQPQRYTAQVALENGTHTVTALATDLSGNVGQSSPVSLTVVTTQNQAALASPAPGSAVNETSLTLQGYVHFQDAQGDGQVEVLVDNISQGTATLADTTAQATSWSKPVTLAGDGSHTIKLRASRTAGTSAPADSSTTLILDTTAPSITFDPPTGTVTRTVTMDGSASDATSGLAAVSVSVDGGHSYQNATLNGSGN
;
A
#
# COMPACT_ATOMS: atom_id res chain seq x y z
N VAL A 1 3.13 -14.39 -7.30
CA VAL A 1 4.06 -13.95 -8.37
C VAL A 1 5.33 -13.50 -7.67
N THR A 2 6.48 -14.03 -8.11
CA THR A 2 7.81 -13.64 -7.62
C THR A 2 8.51 -12.90 -8.74
N PHE A 3 9.33 -11.91 -8.43
CA PHE A 3 10.11 -11.19 -9.43
C PHE A 3 11.57 -11.56 -9.31
N LEU A 4 12.26 -11.62 -10.44
CA LEU A 4 13.72 -11.65 -10.47
C LEU A 4 14.22 -10.32 -11.01
N VAL A 5 15.20 -9.72 -10.32
CA VAL A 5 16.01 -8.64 -10.86
C VAL A 5 17.44 -9.12 -10.95
N ASP A 6 18.02 -9.07 -12.15
CA ASP A 6 19.35 -9.61 -12.45
C ASP A 6 19.50 -11.07 -12.01
N SER A 7 18.41 -11.84 -12.17
CA SER A 7 18.28 -13.25 -11.74
C SER A 7 18.23 -13.48 -10.22
N ILE A 8 18.12 -12.42 -9.40
CA ILE A 8 17.96 -12.50 -7.94
C ILE A 8 16.49 -12.35 -7.58
N VAL A 9 15.99 -13.24 -6.71
CA VAL A 9 14.61 -13.19 -6.21
C VAL A 9 14.39 -11.93 -5.38
N VAL A 10 13.38 -11.16 -5.76
CA VAL A 10 12.90 -10.01 -5.02
C VAL A 10 11.50 -10.30 -4.52
N THR A 11 11.28 -10.11 -3.23
CA THR A 11 9.98 -10.32 -2.61
C THR A 11 9.01 -9.23 -3.07
N ALA A 12 7.98 -9.62 -3.81
CA ALA A 12 6.90 -8.73 -4.18
C ALA A 12 5.76 -8.82 -3.16
N THR A 13 5.22 -7.67 -2.78
CA THR A 13 3.97 -7.62 -2.03
C THR A 13 2.83 -7.82 -3.02
N GLN A 14 2.30 -9.03 -3.09
CA GLN A 14 1.06 -9.29 -3.80
C GLN A 14 -0.07 -8.56 -3.07
N ALA A 15 -0.88 -7.77 -3.79
CA ALA A 15 -2.23 -7.46 -3.33
C ALA A 15 -3.01 -8.79 -3.42
N VAL A 16 -2.98 -9.58 -2.34
CA VAL A 16 -3.51 -10.94 -2.35
C VAL A 16 -5.04 -10.87 -2.42
N THR A 17 -5.57 -11.25 -3.57
CA THR A 17 -6.86 -11.96 -3.63
C THR A 17 -6.62 -13.24 -4.42
N VAL A 18 -6.99 -14.38 -3.84
CA VAL A 18 -6.99 -15.66 -4.56
C VAL A 18 -8.10 -15.56 -5.60
N ALA A 19 -7.77 -15.39 -6.88
CA ALA A 19 -8.81 -15.38 -7.92
C ALA A 19 -9.34 -16.78 -8.19
N ALA A 20 -10.59 -16.80 -8.64
CA ALA A 20 -11.18 -17.95 -9.30
C ALA A 20 -10.33 -18.39 -10.51
N ALA A 21 -10.31 -19.70 -10.76
CA ALA A 21 -9.57 -20.28 -11.88
C ALA A 21 -9.98 -19.65 -13.22
N GLY A 22 -8.98 -19.37 -14.08
CA GLY A 22 -9.19 -18.83 -15.43
C GLY A 22 -9.28 -17.31 -15.54
N GLN A 23 -9.26 -16.56 -14.43
CA GLN A 23 -9.25 -15.09 -14.46
C GLN A 23 -7.84 -14.51 -14.41
N PRO A 24 -7.50 -13.51 -15.24
CA PRO A 24 -6.18 -12.87 -15.22
C PRO A 24 -6.01 -12.05 -13.93
N GLN A 25 -4.85 -12.22 -13.28
CA GLN A 25 -4.51 -11.49 -12.07
C GLN A 25 -3.52 -10.37 -12.33
N ARG A 26 -3.84 -9.18 -11.82
CA ARG A 26 -2.92 -8.04 -11.77
C ARG A 26 -2.02 -8.16 -10.54
N TYR A 27 -0.78 -7.73 -10.66
CA TYR A 27 0.20 -7.75 -9.58
C TYR A 27 1.05 -6.48 -9.64
N THR A 28 1.59 -6.08 -8.50
CA THR A 28 2.50 -4.95 -8.33
C THR A 28 3.64 -5.36 -7.41
N ALA A 29 4.83 -4.81 -7.64
CA ALA A 29 5.98 -4.99 -6.78
C ALA A 29 6.80 -3.70 -6.77
N GLN A 30 7.45 -3.42 -5.64
CA GLN A 30 8.38 -2.32 -5.50
C GLN A 30 9.72 -2.88 -5.03
N VAL A 31 10.80 -2.38 -5.60
CA VAL A 31 12.16 -2.80 -5.31
C VAL A 31 13.09 -1.61 -5.45
N ALA A 32 13.98 -1.45 -4.48
CA ALA A 32 15.09 -0.52 -4.58
C ALA A 32 16.19 -1.15 -5.44
N LEU A 33 16.56 -0.46 -6.52
CA LEU A 33 17.62 -0.87 -7.44
C LEU A 33 18.68 0.22 -7.51
N GLU A 34 19.95 -0.18 -7.57
CA GLU A 34 21.04 0.78 -7.76
C GLU A 34 20.98 1.42 -9.16
N ASN A 35 21.77 2.46 -9.39
CA ASN A 35 21.90 3.03 -10.73
C ASN A 35 22.59 2.02 -11.64
N GLY A 36 22.01 1.80 -12.81
CA GLY A 36 22.53 0.82 -13.75
C GLY A 36 21.46 0.19 -14.61
N THR A 37 21.89 -0.65 -15.53
CA THR A 37 20.99 -1.46 -16.33
C THR A 37 20.69 -2.75 -15.58
N HIS A 38 19.39 -3.01 -15.41
CA HIS A 38 18.87 -4.21 -14.77
C HIS A 38 17.99 -4.99 -15.74
N THR A 39 17.92 -6.30 -15.55
CA THR A 39 16.98 -7.17 -16.26
C THR A 39 15.96 -7.73 -15.29
N VAL A 40 14.67 -7.52 -15.58
CA VAL A 40 13.56 -7.95 -14.75
C VAL A 40 12.77 -9.07 -15.43
N THR A 41 12.43 -10.11 -14.66
CA THR A 41 11.50 -11.17 -15.07
C THR A 41 10.45 -11.42 -13.98
N ALA A 42 9.26 -11.87 -14.38
CA ALA A 42 8.20 -12.27 -13.46
C ALA A 42 8.02 -13.80 -13.53
N LEU A 43 7.83 -14.41 -12.36
CA LEU A 43 7.55 -15.82 -12.15
C LEU A 43 6.15 -15.99 -11.53
N ALA A 44 5.32 -16.83 -12.13
CA ALA A 44 4.03 -17.22 -11.58
C ALA A 44 4.06 -18.72 -11.27
N THR A 45 3.70 -19.09 -10.03
CA THR A 45 3.59 -20.49 -9.60
C THR A 45 2.12 -20.80 -9.35
N ASP A 46 1.59 -21.89 -9.94
CA ASP A 46 0.22 -22.34 -9.67
C ASP A 46 0.12 -23.19 -8.39
N LEU A 47 -1.11 -23.56 -7.99
CA LEU A 47 -1.36 -24.35 -6.77
C LEU A 47 -0.76 -25.77 -6.84
N SER A 48 -0.47 -26.27 -8.04
CA SER A 48 0.17 -27.57 -8.27
C SER A 48 1.70 -27.46 -8.33
N GLY A 49 2.25 -26.25 -8.20
CA GLY A 49 3.69 -25.98 -8.23
C GLY A 49 4.27 -25.74 -9.63
N ASN A 50 3.45 -25.64 -10.69
CA ASN A 50 3.95 -25.34 -12.03
C ASN A 50 4.38 -23.88 -12.12
N VAL A 51 5.53 -23.60 -12.74
CA VAL A 51 6.11 -22.25 -12.86
C VAL A 51 6.05 -21.76 -14.30
N GLY A 52 5.41 -20.61 -14.52
CA GLY A 52 5.50 -19.82 -15.74
C GLY A 52 6.44 -18.63 -15.55
N GLN A 53 7.17 -18.26 -16.60
CA GLN A 53 8.14 -17.15 -16.60
C GLN A 53 7.84 -16.18 -17.75
N SER A 54 7.91 -14.86 -17.48
CA SER A 54 7.79 -13.83 -18.51
C SER A 54 9.05 -13.72 -19.38
N SER A 55 8.95 -13.09 -20.55
CA SER A 55 10.12 -12.57 -21.24
C SER A 55 10.87 -11.55 -20.35
N PRO A 56 12.21 -11.51 -20.40
CA PRO A 56 12.99 -10.51 -19.69
C PRO A 56 12.76 -9.11 -20.27
N VAL A 57 12.71 -8.13 -19.38
CA VAL A 57 12.65 -6.71 -19.74
C VAL A 57 13.87 -6.01 -19.15
N SER A 58 14.64 -5.33 -19.99
CA SER A 58 15.74 -4.49 -19.52
C SER A 58 15.23 -3.10 -19.17
N LEU A 59 15.66 -2.58 -18.03
CA LEU A 59 15.42 -1.22 -17.58
C LEU A 59 16.74 -0.58 -17.15
N THR A 60 16.80 0.74 -17.16
CA THR A 60 17.96 1.47 -16.63
C THR A 60 17.49 2.41 -15.54
N VAL A 61 18.06 2.28 -14.35
CA VAL A 61 17.78 3.13 -13.21
C VAL A 61 18.80 4.26 -13.19
N VAL A 62 18.29 5.49 -13.13
CA VAL A 62 19.10 6.70 -13.02
C VAL A 62 18.50 7.58 -11.94
N THR A 63 19.29 7.86 -10.91
CA THR A 63 18.94 8.72 -9.78
C THR A 63 19.72 10.02 -9.92
N THR A 64 19.02 11.11 -10.24
CA THR A 64 19.65 12.44 -10.42
C THR A 64 19.68 13.28 -9.14
N GLN A 65 18.94 12.87 -8.11
CA GLN A 65 18.87 13.48 -6.79
C GLN A 65 18.49 12.42 -5.77
N ASN A 66 18.81 12.64 -4.49
CA ASN A 66 18.34 11.76 -3.43
C ASN A 66 16.80 11.74 -3.42
N GLN A 67 16.21 10.55 -3.36
CA GLN A 67 14.77 10.36 -3.41
C GLN A 67 14.33 9.19 -2.54
N ALA A 68 13.42 9.45 -1.62
CA ALA A 68 12.73 8.44 -0.83
C ALA A 68 11.27 8.31 -1.28
N ALA A 69 10.71 7.11 -1.15
CA ALA A 69 9.32 6.82 -1.46
C ALA A 69 8.71 5.94 -0.37
N LEU A 70 7.43 6.20 -0.06
CA LEU A 70 6.61 5.36 0.82
C LEU A 70 6.09 4.15 0.03
N ALA A 71 6.21 2.96 0.62
CA ALA A 71 5.70 1.71 0.07
C ALA A 71 4.53 1.13 0.91
N SER A 72 4.62 1.22 2.23
CA SER A 72 3.61 0.69 3.15
C SER A 72 3.39 1.61 4.37
N PRO A 73 2.14 1.91 4.76
CA PRO A 73 0.91 1.64 4.01
C PRO A 73 0.93 2.27 2.61
N ALA A 74 0.09 1.77 1.72
CA ALA A 74 0.11 2.21 0.33
C ALA A 74 -0.20 3.73 0.25
N PRO A 75 0.53 4.49 -0.57
CA PRO A 75 0.22 5.89 -0.84
C PRO A 75 -1.28 6.12 -1.13
N GLY A 76 -1.92 6.98 -0.34
CA GLY A 76 -3.34 7.31 -0.46
C GLY A 76 -4.31 6.31 0.18
N SER A 77 -3.83 5.24 0.83
CA SER A 77 -4.72 4.27 1.49
C SER A 77 -5.28 4.79 2.82
N ALA A 78 -6.41 4.22 3.23
CA ALA A 78 -6.93 4.38 4.58
C ALA A 78 -6.26 3.40 5.56
N VAL A 79 -6.10 3.83 6.81
CA VAL A 79 -5.61 3.04 7.95
C VAL A 79 -6.50 3.30 9.16
N ASN A 80 -6.63 2.31 10.05
CA ASN A 80 -7.49 2.40 11.24
C ASN A 80 -6.71 2.36 12.57
N GLU A 81 -5.38 2.39 12.51
CA GLU A 81 -4.51 2.43 13.68
C GLU A 81 -3.76 3.77 13.75
N THR A 82 -3.74 4.38 14.93
CA THR A 82 -3.05 5.67 15.15
C THR A 82 -1.53 5.53 15.23
N SER A 83 -1.04 4.35 15.60
CA SER A 83 0.40 4.03 15.65
C SER A 83 0.71 3.02 14.57
N LEU A 84 1.52 3.42 13.59
CA LEU A 84 1.89 2.55 12.48
C LEU A 84 3.37 2.65 12.16
N THR A 85 3.90 1.62 11.50
CA THR A 85 5.25 1.63 10.95
C THR A 85 5.19 1.91 9.46
N LEU A 86 5.67 3.08 9.06
CA LEU A 86 5.89 3.42 7.67
C LEU A 86 7.11 2.65 7.15
N GLN A 87 7.02 2.15 5.93
CA GLN A 87 8.09 1.44 5.25
C GLN A 87 8.20 1.94 3.82
N GLY A 88 9.41 1.95 3.29
CA GLY A 88 9.64 2.40 1.93
C GLY A 88 11.06 2.14 1.46
N TYR A 89 11.41 2.83 0.40
CA TYR A 89 12.73 2.73 -0.23
C TYR A 89 13.33 4.12 -0.40
N VAL A 90 14.66 4.18 -0.46
CA VAL A 90 15.41 5.39 -0.75
C VAL A 90 16.51 5.08 -1.73
N HIS A 91 16.72 6.01 -2.66
CA HIS A 91 17.81 6.03 -3.62
C HIS A 91 18.61 7.31 -3.42
N PHE A 92 19.93 7.17 -3.34
CA PHE A 92 20.85 8.29 -3.22
C PHE A 92 21.56 8.51 -4.55
N GLN A 93 21.81 9.77 -4.89
CA GLN A 93 22.54 10.12 -6.11
C GLN A 93 23.99 9.61 -6.03
N ASP A 94 24.64 9.81 -4.89
CA ASP A 94 26.04 9.43 -4.65
C ASP A 94 26.14 8.27 -3.65
N ALA A 95 27.14 7.40 -3.81
CA ALA A 95 27.38 6.25 -2.93
C ALA A 95 28.32 6.56 -1.74
N GLN A 96 28.65 7.83 -1.47
CA GLN A 96 29.58 8.20 -0.40
C GLN A 96 28.88 8.76 0.84
N GLY A 97 29.31 8.32 2.02
CA GLY A 97 28.74 8.72 3.32
C GLY A 97 27.52 7.90 3.72
N ASP A 98 27.07 8.05 4.97
CA ASP A 98 25.87 7.36 5.46
C ASP A 98 24.60 8.12 5.01
N GLY A 99 23.66 7.38 4.43
CA GLY A 99 22.34 7.84 4.08
C GLY A 99 21.43 7.99 5.29
N GLN A 100 20.48 8.93 5.19
CA GLN A 100 19.42 9.15 6.15
C GLN A 100 18.15 9.60 5.44
N VAL A 101 17.00 9.25 6.01
CA VAL A 101 15.67 9.70 5.57
C VAL A 101 14.97 10.33 6.77
N GLU A 102 14.70 11.62 6.73
CA GLU A 102 13.79 12.27 7.68
C GLU A 102 12.34 12.07 7.20
N VAL A 103 11.48 11.69 8.14
CA VAL A 103 10.04 11.51 7.91
C VAL A 103 9.29 12.64 8.61
N LEU A 104 8.40 13.32 7.88
CA LEU A 104 7.51 14.32 8.44
C LEU A 104 6.06 13.88 8.24
N VAL A 105 5.25 14.02 9.29
CA VAL A 105 3.80 13.85 9.27
C VAL A 105 3.20 15.23 9.48
N ASP A 106 2.38 15.71 8.55
CA ASP A 106 1.74 17.03 8.60
C ASP A 106 2.72 18.19 8.83
N ASN A 107 3.90 18.08 8.21
CA ASN A 107 5.05 18.97 8.37
C ASN A 107 5.73 18.94 9.75
N ILE A 108 5.37 18.00 10.61
CA ILE A 108 6.01 17.76 11.90
C ILE A 108 7.01 16.60 11.75
N SER A 109 8.28 16.89 12.02
CA SER A 109 9.33 15.87 11.97
C SER A 109 9.08 14.77 12.99
N GLN A 110 9.09 13.52 12.50
CA GLN A 110 9.09 12.31 13.31
C GLN A 110 10.52 11.82 13.57
N GLY A 111 11.53 12.52 13.04
CA GLY A 111 12.95 12.15 13.08
C GLY A 111 13.38 11.23 11.93
N THR A 112 14.60 10.71 12.04
CA THR A 112 15.21 9.86 11.00
C THR A 112 14.66 8.43 11.03
N ALA A 113 14.44 7.86 9.85
CA ALA A 113 14.08 6.45 9.66
C ALA A 113 15.29 5.54 9.87
N THR A 114 15.01 4.27 10.16
CA THR A 114 16.00 3.20 10.19
C THR A 114 16.19 2.68 8.77
N LEU A 115 17.40 2.76 8.22
CA LEU A 115 17.74 2.19 6.93
C LEU A 115 18.28 0.76 7.12
N ALA A 116 17.99 -0.13 6.17
CA ALA A 116 18.53 -1.50 6.20
C ALA A 116 20.04 -1.54 5.94
N ASP A 117 20.55 -0.63 5.10
CA ASP A 117 21.97 -0.41 4.85
C ASP A 117 22.19 1.09 4.61
N THR A 118 22.90 1.77 5.52
CA THR A 118 23.16 3.22 5.42
C THR A 118 24.17 3.56 4.32
N THR A 119 24.96 2.60 3.87
CA THR A 119 26.03 2.82 2.90
C THR A 119 25.56 2.59 1.46
N ALA A 120 24.60 1.68 1.26
CA ALA A 120 24.05 1.29 -0.04
C ALA A 120 23.43 2.46 -0.81
N GLN A 121 23.62 2.51 -2.13
CA GLN A 121 23.03 3.55 -2.99
C GLN A 121 21.51 3.49 -2.98
N ALA A 122 20.94 2.29 -2.89
CA ALA A 122 19.52 2.06 -2.78
C ALA A 122 19.23 1.06 -1.64
N THR A 123 18.30 1.39 -0.75
CA THR A 123 17.99 0.57 0.43
C THR A 123 16.55 0.76 0.89
N SER A 124 16.05 -0.17 1.71
CA SER A 124 14.76 0.01 2.39
C SER A 124 14.91 0.82 3.67
N TRP A 125 13.82 1.46 4.08
CA TRP A 125 13.73 2.18 5.35
C TRP A 125 12.44 1.84 6.09
N SER A 126 12.46 2.00 7.42
CA SER A 126 11.27 1.91 8.28
C SER A 126 11.24 3.01 9.34
N LYS A 127 10.04 3.47 9.69
CA LYS A 127 9.83 4.51 10.70
C LYS A 127 8.50 4.32 11.44
N PRO A 128 8.52 4.09 12.77
CA PRO A 128 7.29 4.22 13.56
C PRO A 128 6.87 5.69 13.62
N VAL A 129 5.59 5.93 13.40
CA VAL A 129 4.96 7.26 13.46
C VAL A 129 3.63 7.17 14.21
N THR A 130 3.16 8.32 14.69
CA THR A 130 1.81 8.46 15.25
C THR A 130 1.03 9.49 14.43
N LEU A 131 -0.17 9.12 14.01
CA LEU A 131 -1.14 10.00 13.37
C LEU A 131 -2.16 10.46 14.41
N ALA A 132 -2.48 11.75 14.41
CA ALA A 132 -3.32 12.36 15.43
C ALA A 132 -4.64 12.89 14.84
N GLY A 133 -5.74 12.25 15.21
CA GLY A 133 -7.10 12.60 14.78
C GLY A 133 -7.45 12.02 13.41
N ASP A 134 -8.69 11.61 13.22
CA ASP A 134 -9.18 11.11 11.92
C ASP A 134 -9.06 12.18 10.83
N GLY A 135 -8.77 11.74 9.60
CA GLY A 135 -8.66 12.60 8.42
C GLY A 135 -7.42 12.31 7.56
N SER A 136 -7.15 13.21 6.62
CA SER A 136 -6.00 13.10 5.73
C SER A 136 -4.73 13.62 6.40
N HIS A 137 -3.69 12.78 6.41
CA HIS A 137 -2.36 13.11 6.88
C HIS A 137 -1.36 13.15 5.72
N THR A 138 -0.55 14.20 5.65
CA THR A 138 0.50 14.32 4.64
C THR A 138 1.81 13.73 5.16
N ILE A 139 2.37 12.78 4.41
CA ILE A 139 3.68 12.18 4.66
C ILE A 139 4.68 12.82 3.70
N LYS A 140 5.73 13.46 4.24
CA LYS A 140 6.85 14.01 3.46
C LYS A 140 8.14 13.29 3.85
N LEU A 141 8.97 13.01 2.85
CA LEU A 141 10.27 12.37 3.05
C LEU A 141 11.38 13.30 2.58
N ARG A 142 12.51 13.24 3.29
CA ARG A 142 13.73 13.98 2.98
C ARG A 142 14.94 13.07 3.10
N ALA A 143 15.51 12.70 1.97
CA ALA A 143 16.70 11.89 1.86
C ALA A 143 17.95 12.77 1.76
N SER A 144 18.98 12.44 2.55
CA SER A 144 20.29 13.07 2.43
C SER A 144 21.41 12.12 2.84
N ARG A 145 22.64 12.42 2.43
CA ARG A 145 23.86 11.72 2.88
C ARG A 145 24.74 12.57 3.80
N THR A 146 24.25 13.73 4.22
CA THR A 146 24.98 14.65 5.09
C THR A 146 24.22 14.82 6.38
N ALA A 147 24.69 14.16 7.44
CA ALA A 147 24.10 14.20 8.77
C ALA A 147 23.70 15.64 9.16
N GLY A 148 22.47 15.80 9.68
CA GLY A 148 21.97 17.11 10.13
C GLY A 148 21.60 18.12 9.03
N THR A 149 21.66 17.75 7.74
CA THR A 149 21.24 18.65 6.65
C THR A 149 19.74 18.48 6.37
N SER A 150 18.97 19.55 6.54
CA SER A 150 17.58 19.62 6.08
C SER A 150 17.54 19.75 4.56
N ALA A 151 17.52 18.63 3.84
CA ALA A 151 17.21 18.64 2.41
C ALA A 151 15.75 19.08 2.18
N PRO A 152 15.41 19.70 1.04
CA PRO A 152 14.02 19.85 0.61
C PRO A 152 13.31 18.48 0.60
N ALA A 153 11.99 18.48 0.80
CA ALA A 153 11.23 17.24 0.65
C ALA A 153 11.35 16.73 -0.80
N ASP A 154 11.79 15.48 -0.96
CA ASP A 154 11.94 14.84 -2.28
C ASP A 154 10.67 14.10 -2.71
N SER A 155 9.76 13.83 -1.76
CA SER A 155 8.44 13.27 -2.03
C SER A 155 7.38 13.72 -1.01
N SER A 156 6.12 13.67 -1.45
CA SER A 156 4.94 13.97 -0.63
C SER A 156 3.81 13.04 -1.04
N THR A 157 3.19 12.36 -0.08
CA THR A 157 2.01 11.51 -0.26
C THR A 157 1.03 11.72 0.88
N THR A 158 -0.17 11.17 0.77
CA THR A 158 -1.16 11.17 1.85
C THR A 158 -1.44 9.77 2.37
N LEU A 159 -1.94 9.70 3.60
CA LEU A 159 -2.67 8.59 4.20
C LEU A 159 -3.98 9.14 4.77
N ILE A 160 -5.00 8.29 4.91
CA ILE A 160 -6.25 8.66 5.59
C ILE A 160 -6.33 7.86 6.89
N LEU A 161 -6.27 8.51 8.04
CA LEU A 161 -6.57 7.86 9.32
C LEU A 161 -8.08 7.86 9.51
N ASP A 162 -8.65 6.69 9.75
CA ASP A 162 -10.06 6.51 10.06
C ASP A 162 -10.23 5.46 11.15
N THR A 163 -10.40 5.94 12.39
CA THR A 163 -10.62 5.08 13.56
C THR A 163 -12.11 4.87 13.85
N THR A 164 -12.99 5.53 13.09
CA THR A 164 -14.43 5.50 13.31
C THR A 164 -15.07 4.40 12.48
N ALA A 165 -15.87 3.54 13.12
CA ALA A 165 -16.58 2.50 12.38
C ALA A 165 -17.73 3.08 11.53
N PRO A 166 -18.03 2.48 10.37
CA PRO A 166 -19.17 2.89 9.55
C PRO A 166 -20.50 2.71 10.29
N SER A 167 -21.46 3.57 9.98
CA SER A 167 -22.85 3.44 10.42
C SER A 167 -23.64 2.60 9.43
N ILE A 168 -24.51 1.72 9.93
CA ILE A 168 -25.35 0.86 9.09
C ILE A 168 -26.76 0.71 9.67
N THR A 169 -27.75 0.71 8.79
CA THR A 169 -29.16 0.43 9.05
C THR A 169 -29.61 -0.70 8.15
N PHE A 170 -30.52 -1.52 8.65
CA PHE A 170 -31.04 -2.66 7.93
C PHE A 170 -32.55 -2.76 8.20
N ASP A 171 -33.35 -2.72 7.14
CA ASP A 171 -34.81 -2.74 7.18
C ASP A 171 -35.34 -3.85 6.27
N PRO A 172 -35.18 -5.12 6.68
CA PRO A 172 -35.71 -6.23 5.91
C PRO A 172 -37.23 -6.36 6.14
N PRO A 173 -37.98 -6.90 5.16
CA PRO A 173 -39.38 -7.23 5.37
C PRO A 173 -39.54 -8.28 6.48
N THR A 174 -40.55 -8.11 7.33
CA THR A 174 -40.87 -9.02 8.42
C THR A 174 -41.98 -10.00 8.06
N GLY A 175 -41.93 -11.23 8.57
CA GLY A 175 -42.98 -12.24 8.40
C GLY A 175 -42.78 -13.15 7.19
N THR A 176 -43.87 -13.73 6.68
CA THR A 176 -43.80 -14.65 5.54
C THR A 176 -43.75 -13.88 4.21
N VAL A 177 -42.73 -14.15 3.42
CA VAL A 177 -42.48 -13.57 2.10
C VAL A 177 -42.57 -14.65 1.02
N THR A 178 -42.93 -14.29 -0.21
CA THR A 178 -43.02 -15.25 -1.34
C THR A 178 -42.00 -14.94 -2.43
N ARG A 179 -41.28 -15.97 -2.88
CA ARG A 179 -40.34 -15.98 -4.03
C ARG A 179 -39.09 -15.10 -3.89
N THR A 180 -39.24 -13.78 -3.74
CA THR A 180 -38.14 -12.80 -3.74
C THR A 180 -38.30 -11.85 -2.56
N VAL A 181 -37.19 -11.57 -1.90
CA VAL A 181 -37.12 -10.66 -0.75
C VAL A 181 -36.25 -9.49 -1.16
N THR A 182 -36.83 -8.29 -1.17
CA THR A 182 -36.04 -7.06 -1.21
C THR A 182 -35.66 -6.72 0.22
N MET A 183 -34.38 -6.54 0.49
CA MET A 183 -33.89 -6.10 1.80
C MET A 183 -33.32 -4.70 1.63
N ASP A 184 -33.93 -3.73 2.30
CA ASP A 184 -33.50 -2.35 2.25
C ASP A 184 -32.59 -2.02 3.44
N GLY A 185 -31.82 -0.95 3.29
CA GLY A 185 -30.88 -0.50 4.30
C GLY A 185 -30.06 0.67 3.78
N SER A 186 -29.32 1.31 4.67
CA SER A 186 -28.35 2.33 4.33
C SER A 186 -27.08 2.14 5.15
N ALA A 187 -25.94 2.40 4.55
CA ALA A 187 -24.66 2.42 5.23
C ALA A 187 -23.92 3.69 4.83
N SER A 188 -23.15 4.24 5.76
CA SER A 188 -22.32 5.41 5.51
C SER A 188 -21.05 5.35 6.34
N ASP A 189 -19.96 5.81 5.73
CA ASP A 189 -18.71 6.09 6.40
C ASP A 189 -18.27 7.50 6.01
N ALA A 190 -17.88 8.31 6.99
CA ALA A 190 -17.65 9.73 6.80
C ALA A 190 -16.21 10.07 6.39
N THR A 191 -15.25 9.17 6.63
CA THR A 191 -13.81 9.51 6.56
C THR A 191 -13.11 8.75 5.44
N SER A 192 -13.23 7.43 5.39
CA SER A 192 -12.57 6.58 4.38
C SER A 192 -13.53 5.98 3.36
N GLY A 193 -14.83 6.05 3.61
CA GLY A 193 -15.87 5.46 2.75
C GLY A 193 -16.09 3.97 3.04
N LEU A 194 -17.00 3.35 2.28
CA LEU A 194 -17.35 1.94 2.46
C LEU A 194 -16.55 1.05 1.51
N ALA A 195 -15.87 0.04 2.06
CA ALA A 195 -15.21 -0.99 1.26
C ALA A 195 -16.20 -2.02 0.71
N ALA A 196 -17.20 -2.42 1.50
CA ALA A 196 -18.22 -3.38 1.13
C ALA A 196 -19.43 -3.30 2.07
N VAL A 197 -20.59 -3.75 1.57
CA VAL A 197 -21.75 -4.12 2.38
C VAL A 197 -22.16 -5.53 1.97
N SER A 198 -22.21 -6.43 2.95
CA SER A 198 -22.56 -7.83 2.74
C SER A 198 -23.84 -8.16 3.50
N VAL A 199 -24.78 -8.82 2.83
CA VAL A 199 -26.01 -9.32 3.45
C VAL A 199 -25.97 -10.84 3.49
N SER A 200 -26.41 -11.41 4.61
CA SER A 200 -26.41 -12.85 4.84
C SER A 200 -27.81 -13.34 5.18
N VAL A 201 -28.19 -14.48 4.60
CA VAL A 201 -29.39 -15.25 4.97
C VAL A 201 -28.96 -16.47 5.78
N ASP A 202 -29.78 -16.86 6.77
CA ASP A 202 -29.57 -18.06 7.60
C ASP A 202 -28.20 -18.14 8.30
N GLY A 203 -27.69 -17.00 8.79
CA GLY A 203 -26.49 -16.96 9.64
C GLY A 203 -25.15 -17.18 8.92
N GLY A 204 -25.06 -16.90 7.62
CA GLY A 204 -23.77 -16.81 6.90
C GLY A 204 -23.57 -17.83 5.79
N HIS A 205 -24.58 -18.65 5.49
CA HIS A 205 -24.47 -19.73 4.49
C HIS A 205 -24.58 -19.24 3.04
N SER A 206 -25.02 -17.99 2.83
CA SER A 206 -24.90 -17.30 1.54
C SER A 206 -24.70 -15.80 1.75
N TYR A 207 -23.58 -15.28 1.30
CA TYR A 207 -23.33 -13.83 1.23
C TYR A 207 -23.66 -13.35 -0.18
N GLN A 208 -24.39 -12.24 -0.28
CA GLN A 208 -24.58 -11.51 -1.54
C GLN A 208 -24.01 -10.10 -1.38
N ASN A 209 -23.29 -9.63 -2.41
CA ASN A 209 -22.80 -8.26 -2.44
C ASN A 209 -23.98 -7.30 -2.62
N ALA A 210 -24.13 -6.33 -1.72
CA ALA A 210 -25.08 -5.25 -1.93
C ALA A 210 -24.54 -4.25 -2.98
N THR A 211 -25.46 -3.60 -3.71
CA THR A 211 -25.07 -2.58 -4.70
C THR A 211 -24.91 -1.23 -3.99
N LEU A 212 -23.72 -0.63 -4.08
CA LEU A 212 -23.45 0.72 -3.57
C LEU A 212 -23.84 1.76 -4.63
N ASN A 213 -24.92 2.50 -4.41
CA ASN A 213 -25.27 3.64 -5.26
C ASN A 213 -24.75 4.92 -4.59
N GLY A 214 -23.72 5.54 -5.17
CA GLY A 214 -23.03 6.68 -4.57
C GLY A 214 -23.87 7.96 -4.54
N SER A 215 -24.22 8.42 -3.33
CA SER A 215 -24.57 9.82 -3.04
C SER A 215 -24.49 10.07 -1.52
N GLY A 216 -23.28 10.20 -0.99
CA GLY A 216 -23.05 10.79 0.34
C GLY A 216 -22.47 12.20 0.13
N ASN A 217 -23.23 13.23 0.54
CA ASN A 217 -22.74 14.60 0.72
C ASN A 217 -21.99 14.72 2.04
#